data_AF-A0A1Q6QJ12-F1
#
_entry.id   AF-A0A1Q6QJ12-F1
#
_cell.length_a   1.000
_cell.length_b   1.000
_cell.length_c   1.000
_cell.angle_alpha   90.00
_cell.angle_beta   90.00
_cell.angle_gamma   90.00
#
_symmetry.space_group_name_H-M   'P 1'
#
loop_
_entity.id
_entity.type
_entity.pdbx_description
1 polymer ?
#
loop_
_entity_poly.entity_id
_entity_poly.type
_entity_poly.pdbx_seq_one_letter_code
_entity_poly.pdbx_strand_id
1 'polypeptide(L)'
;MNGGKSTGIGGGSYSLADYASIKNGSYGKLMKAYYGKNKTALSDAASATKKTNSKTATADTTSENASLQKSANALVKSAESLLKTGKDSVFKEKDITTKDENGVEKTTKGYDTDAIYKAVSAFADDYNSVLSAAAKSKNSSVVSTASNMVQQTVANEKMLSRIGITIGEDNKLSVDEKKLKAADMTTVKSMMNGNGSFAYGVQTKASFISMYAKNDQNKASGVYGSSATYTASLFSNGDIWNSFI
;
A
#
# COMPACT_ATOMS: atom_id res chain seq x y z
N MET A 1 42.15 34.87 -5.00
CA MET A 1 41.14 35.15 -3.94
C MET A 1 39.91 35.76 -4.60
N ASN A 2 38.74 35.50 -3.99
CA ASN A 2 37.39 35.94 -4.37
C ASN A 2 36.75 35.11 -5.51
N GLY A 3 35.60 34.42 -5.36
CA GLY A 3 34.57 34.42 -4.33
C GLY A 3 33.20 34.30 -5.00
N GLY A 4 32.81 33.11 -5.44
CA GLY A 4 31.53 32.85 -6.14
C GLY A 4 30.52 32.16 -5.23
N LYS A 5 29.52 32.91 -4.75
CA LYS A 5 28.44 32.42 -3.88
C LYS A 5 27.42 31.60 -4.67
N SER A 6 27.18 30.38 -4.21
CA SER A 6 26.04 29.53 -4.56
C SER A 6 24.74 30.16 -4.09
N THR A 7 23.77 30.32 -4.99
CA THR A 7 22.40 30.70 -4.65
C THR A 7 21.48 29.56 -5.09
N GLY A 8 21.24 28.62 -4.19
CA GLY A 8 20.13 27.67 -4.29
C GLY A 8 19.11 28.02 -3.23
N ILE A 9 17.86 28.22 -3.64
CA ILE A 9 16.59 27.98 -2.92
C ILE A 9 15.47 28.62 -3.76
N GLY A 10 14.51 27.80 -4.21
CA GLY A 10 13.24 28.29 -4.77
C GLY A 10 12.62 27.33 -5.77
N GLY A 11 11.63 26.54 -5.32
CA GLY A 11 10.80 25.74 -6.21
C GLY A 11 10.22 24.49 -5.56
N GLY A 12 9.25 24.68 -4.65
CA GLY A 12 8.38 23.58 -4.23
C GLY A 12 7.51 23.17 -5.42
N SER A 13 7.87 22.08 -6.09
CA SER A 13 7.08 21.49 -7.16
C SER A 13 5.78 20.90 -6.58
N TYR A 14 4.70 21.68 -6.63
CA TYR A 14 3.35 21.12 -6.60
C TYR A 14 3.18 20.26 -7.85
N SER A 15 2.93 18.98 -7.67
CA SER A 15 2.84 18.02 -8.78
C SER A 15 1.56 18.28 -9.57
N LEU A 16 1.60 18.10 -10.90
CA LEU A 16 0.39 18.12 -11.74
C LEU A 16 -0.68 17.11 -11.26
N ALA A 17 -0.26 16.06 -10.54
CA ALA A 17 -1.12 15.12 -9.85
C ALA A 17 -1.89 15.73 -8.66
N ASP A 18 -1.30 16.70 -7.95
CA ASP A 18 -1.98 17.46 -6.89
C ASP A 18 -3.10 18.32 -7.51
N TYR A 19 -2.92 18.82 -8.73
CA TYR A 19 -3.94 19.62 -9.42
C TYR A 19 -5.10 18.78 -9.98
N ALA A 20 -4.80 17.59 -10.52
CA ALA A 20 -5.82 16.67 -11.03
C ALA A 20 -6.72 16.10 -9.93
N SER A 21 -6.16 15.84 -8.75
CA SER A 21 -6.91 15.34 -7.59
C SER A 21 -7.81 16.40 -6.92
N ILE A 22 -7.44 17.68 -7.00
CA ILE A 22 -8.30 18.81 -6.62
C ILE A 22 -9.47 18.96 -7.62
N LYS A 23 -9.23 18.80 -8.93
CA LYS A 23 -10.25 18.96 -9.96
C LYS A 23 -11.26 17.81 -10.03
N ASN A 24 -10.86 16.57 -9.70
CA ASN A 24 -11.74 15.39 -9.73
C ASN A 24 -12.51 15.15 -8.41
N GLY A 25 -12.36 16.03 -7.41
CA GLY A 25 -13.11 15.95 -6.14
C GLY A 25 -12.78 14.74 -5.24
N SER A 26 -11.88 13.85 -5.65
CA SER A 26 -11.43 12.69 -4.87
C SER A 26 -10.67 13.12 -3.60
N TYR A 27 -9.87 14.18 -3.70
CA TYR A 27 -9.26 14.82 -2.52
C TYR A 27 -10.33 15.36 -1.57
N GLY A 28 -11.36 16.03 -2.11
CA GLY A 28 -12.48 16.56 -1.32
C GLY A 28 -13.28 15.48 -0.60
N LYS A 29 -13.51 14.32 -1.23
CA LYS A 29 -14.20 13.17 -0.61
C LYS A 29 -13.39 12.56 0.53
N LEU A 30 -12.09 12.35 0.32
CA LEU A 30 -11.18 11.83 1.35
C LEU A 30 -11.07 12.81 2.53
N MET A 31 -10.94 14.10 2.23
CA MET A 31 -10.84 15.16 3.23
C MET A 31 -12.15 15.34 4.03
N LYS A 32 -13.30 15.23 3.35
CA LYS A 32 -14.62 15.26 3.98
C LYS A 32 -14.86 14.04 4.86
N ALA A 33 -14.39 12.85 4.47
CA ALA A 33 -14.43 11.66 5.32
C ALA A 33 -13.53 11.80 6.56
N TYR A 34 -12.39 12.51 6.43
CA TYR A 34 -11.44 12.73 7.51
C TYR A 34 -11.91 13.81 8.51
N TYR A 35 -12.31 15.00 8.03
CA TYR A 35 -12.76 16.09 8.91
C TYR A 35 -14.24 16.01 9.29
N GLY A 36 -15.06 15.29 8.52
CA GLY A 36 -16.48 15.07 8.86
C GLY A 36 -16.69 14.29 10.16
N LYS A 37 -15.65 13.59 10.65
CA LYS A 37 -15.66 12.90 11.96
C LYS A 37 -15.13 13.74 13.11
N ASN A 38 -14.42 14.85 12.87
CA ASN A 38 -13.71 15.63 13.90
C ASN A 38 -14.05 17.13 13.81
N LYS A 39 -15.33 17.49 14.00
CA LYS A 39 -15.80 18.88 13.99
C LYS A 39 -15.19 19.76 15.11
N THR A 40 -14.47 19.17 16.07
CA THR A 40 -13.82 19.86 17.19
C THR A 40 -12.33 20.18 16.99
N ALA A 41 -11.69 19.74 15.89
CA ALA A 41 -10.24 19.92 15.70
C ALA A 41 -9.84 21.17 14.88
N LEU A 42 -10.80 21.96 14.40
CA LEU A 42 -10.53 23.10 13.51
C LEU A 42 -10.09 24.39 14.23
N SER A 43 -10.28 24.50 15.56
CA SER A 43 -9.95 25.70 16.33
C SER A 43 -8.49 25.80 16.77
N ASP A 44 -7.71 24.71 16.73
CA ASP A 44 -6.32 24.69 17.22
C ASP A 44 -5.24 24.90 16.14
N ALA A 45 -5.64 25.02 14.87
CA ALA A 45 -4.68 25.14 13.76
C ALA A 45 -4.06 26.55 13.60
N ALA A 46 -4.52 27.55 14.35
CA ALA A 46 -4.06 28.93 14.20
C ALA A 46 -2.83 29.31 15.04
N SER A 47 -2.27 28.40 15.87
CA SER A 47 -1.20 28.76 16.83
C SER A 47 0.07 27.90 16.78
N ALA A 48 0.28 27.07 15.75
CA ALA A 48 1.42 26.16 15.69
C ALA A 48 2.61 26.70 14.85
N THR A 49 3.16 27.85 15.22
CA THR A 49 4.54 28.21 14.85
C THR A 49 5.52 27.64 15.88
N LYS A 50 6.48 26.82 15.40
CA LYS A 50 7.60 26.22 16.16
C LYS A 50 7.25 25.31 17.35
N LYS A 51 7.06 24.02 17.07
CA LYS A 51 7.60 22.94 17.92
C LYS A 51 7.76 21.66 17.11
N THR A 52 8.99 21.30 16.77
CA THR A 52 9.37 19.93 16.43
C THR A 52 9.23 19.08 17.70
N ASN A 53 8.00 18.73 18.06
CA ASN A 53 7.75 17.72 19.08
C ASN A 53 8.18 16.37 18.49
N SER A 54 9.39 15.94 18.84
CA SER A 54 9.71 14.51 18.89
C SER A 54 8.74 13.89 19.88
N LYS A 55 7.63 13.36 19.37
CA LYS A 55 6.60 12.73 20.20
C LYS A 55 7.14 11.34 20.55
N THR A 56 7.47 11.14 21.82
CA THR A 56 7.85 9.83 22.36
C THR A 56 6.79 8.80 21.95
N ALA A 57 7.22 7.68 21.39
CA ALA A 57 6.30 6.65 20.93
C ALA A 57 5.50 6.06 22.10
N THR A 58 4.19 5.95 21.92
CA THR A 58 3.33 5.17 22.81
C THR A 58 3.26 3.73 22.33
N ALA A 59 3.02 2.78 23.24
CA ALA A 59 2.84 1.36 22.89
C ALA A 59 1.80 1.15 21.78
N ASP A 60 0.72 1.93 21.79
CA ASP A 60 -0.31 1.93 20.74
C ASP A 60 0.24 2.32 19.37
N THR A 61 1.10 3.34 19.30
CA THR A 61 1.71 3.80 18.02
C THR A 61 2.65 2.72 17.46
N THR A 62 3.39 2.02 18.33
CA THR A 62 4.26 0.91 17.92
C THR A 62 3.46 -0.28 17.38
N SER A 63 2.32 -0.62 18.01
CA SER A 63 1.42 -1.69 17.58
C SER A 63 0.69 -1.38 16.27
N GLU A 64 0.23 -0.13 16.10
CA GLU A 64 -0.38 0.37 14.86
C GLU A 64 0.62 0.33 13.69
N ASN A 65 1.86 0.78 13.91
CA ASN A 65 2.90 0.75 12.88
C ASN A 65 3.32 -0.68 12.53
N ALA A 66 3.37 -1.60 13.51
CA ALA A 66 3.62 -3.02 13.25
C ALA A 66 2.50 -3.66 12.41
N SER A 67 1.24 -3.36 12.74
CA SER A 67 0.08 -3.84 11.97
C SER A 67 0.11 -3.29 10.55
N LEU A 68 0.38 -1.99 10.37
CA LEU A 68 0.51 -1.36 9.07
C LEU A 68 1.64 -1.99 8.24
N GLN A 69 2.82 -2.18 8.83
CA GLN A 69 3.95 -2.81 8.16
C GLN A 69 3.61 -4.25 7.73
N LYS A 70 2.96 -5.01 8.61
CA LYS A 70 2.51 -6.38 8.31
C LYS A 70 1.54 -6.41 7.14
N SER A 71 0.50 -5.57 7.15
CA SER A 71 -0.47 -5.48 6.05
C SER A 71 0.19 -5.02 4.75
N ALA A 72 1.10 -4.04 4.79
CA ALA A 72 1.82 -3.58 3.62
C ALA A 72 2.72 -4.68 3.03
N ASN A 73 3.42 -5.44 3.87
CA ASN A 73 4.22 -6.58 3.43
C ASN A 73 3.37 -7.72 2.85
N ALA A 74 2.16 -7.94 3.39
CA ALA A 74 1.23 -8.92 2.83
C ALA A 74 0.81 -8.51 1.42
N LEU A 75 0.41 -7.24 1.23
CA LEU A 75 0.07 -6.68 -0.08
C LEU A 75 1.23 -6.76 -1.09
N VAL A 76 2.46 -6.48 -0.64
CA VAL A 76 3.65 -6.68 -1.48
C VAL A 76 3.75 -8.13 -1.95
N LYS A 77 3.59 -9.11 -1.04
CA LYS A 77 3.71 -10.54 -1.38
C LYS A 77 2.58 -11.06 -2.27
N SER A 78 1.35 -10.63 -2.06
CA SER A 78 0.22 -11.01 -2.92
C SER A 78 0.35 -10.40 -4.31
N ALA A 79 0.80 -9.13 -4.40
CA ALA A 79 1.12 -8.51 -5.68
C ALA A 79 2.31 -9.21 -6.38
N GLU A 80 3.38 -9.54 -5.67
CA GLU A 80 4.52 -10.30 -6.20
C GLU A 80 4.07 -11.64 -6.78
N SER A 81 3.17 -12.34 -6.09
CA SER A 81 2.64 -13.62 -6.56
C SER A 81 1.89 -13.50 -7.88
N LEU A 82 1.15 -12.40 -8.07
CA LEU A 82 0.50 -12.08 -9.35
C LEU A 82 1.49 -11.69 -10.45
N LEU A 83 2.60 -11.03 -10.07
CA LEU A 83 3.63 -10.53 -11.00
C LEU A 83 4.64 -11.60 -11.43
N LYS A 84 4.67 -12.77 -10.79
CA LYS A 84 5.53 -13.89 -11.19
C LYS A 84 5.33 -14.26 -12.66
N THR A 85 6.43 -14.64 -13.31
CA THR A 85 6.47 -15.05 -14.71
C THR A 85 6.99 -16.49 -14.84
N GLY A 86 6.85 -17.08 -16.02
CA GLY A 86 7.29 -18.44 -16.29
C GLY A 86 6.54 -19.49 -15.47
N LYS A 87 7.27 -20.49 -14.97
CA LYS A 87 6.72 -21.69 -14.29
C LYS A 87 5.98 -21.37 -12.99
N ASP A 88 6.31 -20.28 -12.32
CA ASP A 88 5.73 -19.89 -11.04
C ASP A 88 4.58 -18.88 -11.20
N SER A 89 4.27 -18.48 -12.43
CA SER A 89 3.15 -17.59 -12.72
C SER A 89 1.81 -18.29 -12.51
N VAL A 90 0.87 -17.60 -11.87
CA VAL A 90 -0.54 -18.00 -11.86
C VAL A 90 -1.20 -17.85 -13.24
N PHE A 91 -0.58 -17.05 -14.12
CA PHE A 91 -1.03 -16.82 -15.51
C PHE A 91 -0.29 -17.69 -16.54
N LYS A 92 0.22 -18.85 -16.11
CA LYS A 92 0.72 -19.87 -17.03
C LYS A 92 -0.45 -20.67 -17.60
N GLU A 93 -0.41 -20.91 -18.90
CA GLU A 93 -1.35 -21.82 -19.53
C GLU A 93 -1.06 -23.26 -19.09
N LYS A 94 -2.12 -24.03 -18.92
CA LYS A 94 -2.09 -25.46 -18.62
C LYS A 94 -2.95 -26.19 -19.64
N ASP A 95 -2.62 -27.45 -19.85
CA ASP A 95 -3.48 -28.36 -20.58
C ASP A 95 -4.69 -28.70 -19.69
N ILE A 96 -5.89 -28.34 -20.16
CA ILE A 96 -7.16 -28.63 -19.49
C ILE A 96 -7.84 -29.73 -20.29
N THR A 97 -7.98 -30.90 -19.67
CA THR A 97 -8.75 -32.01 -20.22
C THR A 97 -10.21 -31.86 -19.81
N THR A 98 -11.08 -31.73 -20.81
CA THR A 98 -12.53 -31.71 -20.61
C THR A 98 -13.14 -32.96 -21.25
N LYS A 99 -14.09 -33.60 -20.57
CA LYS A 99 -14.92 -34.65 -21.18
C LYS A 99 -16.17 -34.00 -21.74
N ASP A 100 -16.42 -34.23 -23.02
CA ASP A 100 -17.69 -33.87 -23.61
C ASP A 100 -18.81 -34.83 -23.18
N GLU A 101 -20.06 -34.52 -23.56
CA GLU A 101 -21.25 -35.32 -23.26
C GLU A 101 -21.18 -36.75 -23.84
N ASN A 102 -20.27 -37.00 -24.78
CA ASN A 102 -20.04 -38.30 -25.42
C ASN A 102 -18.86 -39.08 -24.79
N GLY A 103 -18.26 -38.55 -23.72
CA GLY A 103 -17.12 -39.18 -23.03
C GLY A 103 -15.78 -39.03 -23.76
N VAL A 104 -15.70 -38.21 -24.81
CA VAL A 104 -14.47 -37.92 -25.53
C VAL A 104 -13.69 -36.85 -24.77
N GLU A 105 -12.43 -37.17 -24.44
CA GLU A 105 -11.53 -36.25 -23.79
C GLU A 105 -10.94 -35.27 -24.81
N LYS A 106 -11.17 -33.97 -24.58
CA LYS A 106 -10.57 -32.87 -25.34
C LYS A 106 -9.61 -32.10 -24.45
N THR A 107 -8.34 -32.08 -24.86
CA THR A 107 -7.30 -31.29 -24.21
C THR A 107 -7.20 -29.93 -24.89
N THR A 108 -7.44 -28.85 -24.13
CA THR A 108 -7.29 -27.47 -24.59
C THR A 108 -6.33 -26.72 -23.69
N LYS A 109 -5.46 -25.89 -24.25
CA LYS A 109 -4.67 -24.95 -23.45
C LYS A 109 -5.60 -23.89 -22.86
N GLY A 110 -5.52 -23.70 -21.55
CA GLY A 110 -6.32 -22.74 -20.82
C GLY A 110 -5.66 -22.27 -19.54
N TYR A 111 -6.36 -21.44 -18.79
CA TYR A 111 -5.88 -20.87 -17.53
C TYR A 111 -6.53 -21.54 -16.33
N ASP A 112 -5.81 -21.60 -15.23
CA ASP A 112 -6.34 -22.01 -13.93
C ASP A 112 -7.10 -20.84 -13.29
N THR A 113 -8.36 -20.65 -13.73
CA THR A 113 -9.18 -19.50 -13.32
C THR A 113 -9.48 -19.48 -11.82
N ASP A 114 -9.49 -20.66 -11.17
CA ASP A 114 -9.58 -20.79 -9.71
C ASP A 114 -8.35 -20.26 -8.99
N ALA A 115 -7.15 -20.64 -9.44
CA ALA A 115 -5.90 -20.14 -8.87
C ALA A 115 -5.75 -18.63 -9.09
N ILE A 116 -6.12 -18.15 -10.28
CA ILE A 116 -6.12 -16.71 -10.59
C ILE A 116 -7.09 -15.96 -9.68
N TYR A 117 -8.34 -16.45 -9.54
CA TYR A 117 -9.33 -15.83 -8.65
C TYR A 117 -8.82 -15.75 -7.21
N LYS A 118 -8.26 -16.83 -6.67
CA LYS A 118 -7.69 -16.84 -5.30
C LYS A 118 -6.56 -15.82 -5.14
N ALA A 119 -5.66 -15.74 -6.11
CA ALA A 119 -4.55 -14.79 -6.08
C ALA A 119 -5.02 -13.33 -6.16
N VAL A 120 -6.00 -13.04 -7.04
CA VAL A 120 -6.58 -11.70 -7.18
C VAL A 120 -7.38 -11.30 -5.94
N SER A 121 -8.12 -12.24 -5.35
CA SER A 121 -8.89 -11.99 -4.12
C SER A 121 -7.99 -11.72 -2.92
N ALA A 122 -6.93 -12.52 -2.74
CA ALA A 122 -5.95 -12.28 -1.67
C ALA A 122 -5.29 -10.90 -1.82
N PHE A 123 -4.95 -10.50 -3.05
CA PHE A 123 -4.44 -9.16 -3.32
C PHE A 123 -5.45 -8.06 -2.97
N ALA A 124 -6.73 -8.23 -3.29
CA ALA A 124 -7.79 -7.29 -2.94
C ALA A 124 -7.99 -7.16 -1.41
N ASP A 125 -7.94 -8.29 -0.69
CA ASP A 125 -8.07 -8.33 0.76
C ASP A 125 -6.87 -7.64 1.45
N ASP A 126 -5.66 -7.88 0.97
CA ASP A 126 -4.46 -7.22 1.47
C ASP A 126 -4.46 -5.71 1.17
N TYR A 127 -4.95 -5.31 -0.01
CA TYR A 127 -5.17 -3.90 -0.36
C TYR A 127 -6.12 -3.22 0.64
N ASN A 128 -7.25 -3.86 0.92
CA ASN A 128 -8.24 -3.38 1.87
C ASN A 128 -7.68 -3.27 3.30
N SER A 129 -6.82 -4.21 3.67
CA SER A 129 -6.12 -4.23 4.95
C SER A 129 -5.15 -3.06 5.08
N VAL A 130 -4.38 -2.76 4.02
CA VAL A 130 -3.49 -1.59 3.99
C VAL A 130 -4.28 -0.30 4.12
N LEU A 131 -5.40 -0.12 3.39
CA LEU A 131 -6.23 1.08 3.53
C LEU A 131 -6.75 1.26 4.96
N SER A 132 -7.22 0.17 5.57
CA SER A 132 -7.75 0.18 6.94
C SER A 132 -6.69 0.51 7.98
N ALA A 133 -5.46 0.01 7.80
CA ALA A 133 -4.33 0.31 8.69
C ALA A 133 -3.79 1.73 8.45
N ALA A 134 -3.65 2.15 7.20
CA ALA A 134 -3.13 3.47 6.83
C ALA A 134 -4.06 4.61 7.30
N ALA A 135 -5.37 4.38 7.31
CA ALA A 135 -6.35 5.34 7.83
C ALA A 135 -6.17 5.66 9.33
N LYS A 136 -5.51 4.77 10.09
CA LYS A 136 -5.20 4.97 11.52
C LYS A 136 -3.81 5.60 11.72
N SER A 137 -2.99 5.65 10.68
CA SER A 137 -1.62 6.14 10.79
C SER A 137 -1.57 7.65 11.03
N LYS A 138 -0.67 8.05 11.93
CA LYS A 138 -0.35 9.47 12.20
C LYS A 138 0.76 9.99 11.29
N ASN A 139 1.34 9.15 10.44
CA ASN A 139 2.39 9.54 9.50
C ASN A 139 1.79 10.05 8.19
N SER A 140 2.03 11.32 7.88
CA SER A 140 1.53 11.96 6.65
C SER A 140 2.07 11.33 5.36
N SER A 141 3.30 10.79 5.36
CA SER A 141 3.86 10.07 4.22
C SER A 141 3.13 8.75 3.97
N VAL A 142 2.74 8.03 5.03
CA VAL A 142 1.88 6.82 4.92
C VAL A 142 0.52 7.20 4.32
N VAL A 143 -0.15 8.19 4.90
CA VAL A 143 -1.49 8.61 4.46
C VAL A 143 -1.48 9.11 3.02
N SER A 144 -0.49 9.93 2.65
CA SER A 144 -0.33 10.43 1.27
C SER A 144 -0.06 9.29 0.28
N THR A 145 0.78 8.32 0.65
CA THR A 145 1.08 7.18 -0.22
C THR A 145 -0.14 6.27 -0.40
N ALA A 146 -0.91 6.02 0.66
CA ALA A 146 -2.18 5.29 0.58
C ALA A 146 -3.22 6.03 -0.27
N SER A 147 -3.32 7.36 -0.15
CA SER A 147 -4.17 8.18 -1.01
C SER A 147 -3.77 8.07 -2.48
N ASN A 148 -2.48 8.11 -2.80
CA ASN A 148 -1.98 7.92 -4.16
C ASN A 148 -2.30 6.52 -4.70
N MET A 149 -2.25 5.49 -3.85
CA MET A 149 -2.65 4.12 -4.19
C MET A 149 -4.16 4.06 -4.54
N VAL A 150 -5.01 4.73 -3.76
CA VAL A 150 -6.45 4.87 -4.07
C VAL A 150 -6.68 5.60 -5.38
N GLN A 151 -6.01 6.74 -5.61
CA GLN A 151 -6.16 7.50 -6.85
C GLN A 151 -5.77 6.67 -8.08
N GLN A 152 -4.69 5.91 -8.00
CA GLN A 152 -4.30 4.96 -9.05
C GLN A 152 -5.36 3.87 -9.27
N THR A 153 -5.99 3.40 -8.20
CA THR A 153 -7.05 2.39 -8.26
C THR A 153 -8.29 2.93 -8.96
N VAL A 154 -8.75 4.13 -8.57
CA VAL A 154 -9.89 4.82 -9.20
C VAL A 154 -9.60 5.13 -10.67
N ALA A 155 -8.36 5.52 -11.03
CA ALA A 155 -8.00 5.72 -12.43
C ALA A 155 -8.14 4.45 -13.29
N ASN A 156 -8.09 3.27 -12.68
CA ASN A 156 -8.25 1.97 -13.33
C ASN A 156 -9.66 1.37 -13.16
N GLU A 157 -10.62 2.08 -12.54
CA GLU A 157 -11.94 1.57 -12.18
C GLU A 157 -12.65 0.85 -13.32
N LYS A 158 -12.71 1.46 -14.51
CA LYS A 158 -13.36 0.87 -15.69
C LYS A 158 -12.71 -0.44 -16.13
N MET A 159 -11.37 -0.53 -16.05
CA MET A 159 -10.64 -1.73 -16.45
C MET A 159 -10.76 -2.82 -15.39
N LEU A 160 -10.73 -2.45 -14.12
CA LEU A 160 -10.98 -3.34 -12.98
C LEU A 160 -12.39 -3.93 -13.04
N SER A 161 -13.41 -3.12 -13.33
CA SER A 161 -14.80 -3.58 -13.43
C SER A 161 -14.98 -4.62 -14.54
N ARG A 162 -14.29 -4.48 -15.68
CA ARG A 162 -14.32 -5.46 -16.79
C ARG A 162 -13.81 -6.84 -16.39
N ILE A 163 -12.89 -6.92 -15.42
CA ILE A 163 -12.34 -8.17 -14.91
C ILE A 163 -13.01 -8.63 -13.61
N GLY A 164 -14.15 -8.04 -13.24
CA GLY A 164 -14.91 -8.43 -12.05
C GLY A 164 -14.43 -7.81 -10.74
N ILE A 165 -13.58 -6.78 -10.76
CA ILE A 165 -13.13 -6.06 -9.57
C ILE A 165 -13.89 -4.74 -9.45
N THR A 166 -14.55 -4.51 -8.32
CA THR A 166 -15.34 -3.29 -8.05
C THR A 166 -14.69 -2.47 -6.93
N ILE A 167 -14.76 -1.15 -7.05
CA ILE A 167 -14.33 -0.21 -5.99
C ILE A 167 -15.57 0.24 -5.23
N GLY A 168 -15.61 -0.03 -3.92
CA GLY A 168 -16.67 0.43 -3.03
C GLY A 168 -16.54 1.91 -2.69
N GLU A 169 -17.57 2.47 -2.03
CA GLU A 169 -17.57 3.88 -1.59
C GLU A 169 -16.46 4.20 -0.58
N ASP A 170 -16.01 3.20 0.17
CA ASP A 170 -14.88 3.28 1.09
C ASP A 170 -13.51 3.08 0.39
N ASN A 171 -13.51 3.04 -0.94
CA ASN A 171 -12.38 2.76 -1.82
C ASN A 171 -11.79 1.35 -1.67
N LYS A 172 -12.50 0.42 -1.00
CA LYS A 172 -12.08 -0.97 -0.92
C LYS A 172 -12.44 -1.74 -2.18
N LEU A 173 -11.67 -2.78 -2.45
CA LEU A 173 -11.86 -3.68 -3.57
C LEU A 173 -12.79 -4.83 -3.18
N SER A 174 -13.67 -5.21 -4.09
CA SER A 174 -14.45 -6.44 -4.04
C SER A 174 -14.27 -7.22 -5.33
N VAL A 175 -14.04 -8.52 -5.24
CA VAL A 175 -13.82 -9.40 -6.40
C VAL A 175 -15.04 -10.29 -6.61
N ASP A 176 -15.71 -10.13 -7.75
CA ASP A 176 -16.80 -11.00 -8.19
C ASP A 176 -16.21 -12.24 -8.86
N GLU A 177 -16.29 -13.38 -8.16
CA GLU A 177 -15.74 -14.66 -8.61
C GLU A 177 -16.27 -15.07 -9.99
N LYS A 178 -17.58 -14.94 -10.22
CA LYS A 178 -18.21 -15.38 -11.47
C LYS A 178 -17.78 -14.49 -12.62
N LYS A 179 -17.78 -13.17 -12.43
CA LYS A 179 -17.33 -12.22 -13.46
C LYS A 179 -15.85 -12.35 -13.76
N LEU A 180 -15.01 -12.53 -12.73
CA LEU A 180 -13.58 -12.67 -12.93
C LEU A 180 -13.25 -13.96 -13.68
N LYS A 181 -13.85 -15.10 -13.30
CA LYS A 181 -13.64 -16.39 -14.00
C LYS A 181 -14.18 -16.39 -15.43
N ALA A 182 -15.22 -15.60 -15.71
CA ALA A 182 -15.78 -15.42 -17.05
C ALA A 182 -15.05 -14.36 -17.90
N ALA A 183 -14.18 -13.55 -17.29
CA ALA A 183 -13.42 -12.53 -18.00
C ALA A 183 -12.34 -13.16 -18.90
N ASP A 184 -11.92 -12.41 -19.92
CA ASP A 184 -10.78 -12.79 -20.74
C ASP A 184 -9.50 -12.79 -19.88
N MET A 185 -8.91 -13.98 -19.67
CA MET A 185 -7.71 -14.17 -18.85
C MET A 185 -6.49 -13.44 -19.37
N THR A 186 -6.44 -13.13 -20.67
CA THR A 186 -5.40 -12.25 -21.25
C THR A 186 -5.57 -10.83 -20.73
N THR A 187 -6.82 -10.35 -20.63
CA THR A 187 -7.13 -9.04 -20.05
C THR A 187 -6.85 -9.02 -18.54
N VAL A 188 -7.23 -10.08 -17.81
CA VAL A 188 -6.90 -10.21 -16.38
C VAL A 188 -5.39 -10.18 -16.18
N LYS A 189 -4.65 -10.95 -16.99
CA LYS A 189 -3.19 -10.99 -16.97
C LYS A 189 -2.58 -9.62 -17.25
N SER A 190 -3.04 -8.91 -18.28
CA SER A 190 -2.52 -7.57 -18.60
C SER A 190 -2.73 -6.55 -17.48
N MET A 191 -3.80 -6.70 -16.70
CA MET A 191 -4.10 -5.81 -15.57
C MET A 191 -3.29 -6.16 -14.32
N MET A 192 -3.05 -7.45 -14.07
CA MET A 192 -2.50 -7.94 -12.80
C MET A 192 -1.05 -8.44 -12.90
N ASN A 193 -0.50 -8.56 -14.11
CA ASN A 193 0.85 -9.06 -14.36
C ASN A 193 1.63 -8.14 -15.30
N GLY A 194 2.94 -8.08 -15.13
CA GLY A 194 3.85 -7.30 -15.99
C GLY A 194 4.18 -5.91 -15.46
N ASN A 195 5.18 -5.29 -16.08
CA ASN A 195 5.61 -3.93 -15.74
C ASN A 195 4.53 -2.93 -16.17
N GLY A 196 4.26 -1.93 -15.33
CA GLY A 196 3.20 -0.95 -15.56
C GLY A 196 1.77 -1.46 -15.31
N SER A 197 1.61 -2.74 -14.93
CA SER A 197 0.31 -3.29 -14.53
C SER A 197 -0.22 -2.62 -13.26
N PHE A 198 -1.52 -2.76 -13.01
CA PHE A 198 -2.15 -2.23 -11.80
C PHE A 198 -1.53 -2.85 -10.54
N ALA A 199 -1.34 -4.17 -10.52
CA ALA A 199 -0.72 -4.88 -9.40
C ALA A 199 0.71 -4.39 -9.13
N TYR A 200 1.51 -4.13 -10.16
CA TYR A 200 2.87 -3.57 -10.03
C TYR A 200 2.88 -2.18 -9.38
N GLY A 201 1.95 -1.32 -9.82
CA GLY A 201 1.79 0.01 -9.22
C GLY A 201 1.41 -0.05 -7.74
N VAL A 202 0.44 -0.90 -7.40
CA VAL A 202 0.02 -1.12 -6.01
C VAL A 202 1.15 -1.71 -5.16
N GLN A 203 1.88 -2.71 -5.67
CA GLN A 203 3.06 -3.27 -4.99
C GLN A 203 4.06 -2.17 -4.63
N THR A 204 4.35 -1.27 -5.58
CA THR A 204 5.30 -0.17 -5.37
C THR A 204 4.85 0.75 -4.24
N LYS A 205 3.55 1.13 -4.21
CA LYS A 205 3.00 1.96 -3.12
C LYS A 205 3.01 1.23 -1.79
N ALA A 206 2.69 -0.06 -1.77
CA ALA A 206 2.73 -0.89 -0.58
C ALA A 206 4.15 -0.98 0.01
N SER A 207 5.18 -1.14 -0.83
CA SER A 207 6.57 -1.14 -0.41
C SER A 207 6.99 0.17 0.26
N PHE A 208 6.56 1.33 -0.27
CA PHE A 208 6.80 2.62 0.37
C PHE A 208 6.10 2.73 1.73
N ILE A 209 4.84 2.31 1.83
CA ILE A 209 4.10 2.29 3.09
C ILE A 209 4.81 1.42 4.13
N SER A 210 5.25 0.21 3.75
CA SER A 210 6.02 -0.68 4.63
C SER A 210 7.32 -0.03 5.10
N MET A 211 8.05 0.63 4.21
CA MET A 211 9.26 1.37 4.54
C MET A 211 9.00 2.50 5.54
N TYR A 212 7.96 3.30 5.33
CA TYR A 212 7.60 4.40 6.25
C TYR A 212 7.18 3.87 7.62
N ALA A 213 6.37 2.80 7.66
CA ALA A 213 5.97 2.15 8.89
C ALA A 213 7.18 1.62 9.67
N LYS A 214 8.12 0.96 8.98
CA LYS A 214 9.39 0.48 9.57
C LYS A 214 10.24 1.63 10.13
N ASN A 215 10.35 2.73 9.39
CA ASN A 215 11.12 3.89 9.82
C ASN A 215 10.50 4.52 11.08
N ASP A 216 9.18 4.58 11.17
CA ASP A 216 8.50 5.07 12.37
C ASP A 216 8.70 4.13 13.55
N GLN A 217 8.69 2.81 13.35
CA GLN A 217 9.05 1.85 14.39
C GLN A 217 10.49 2.07 14.88
N ASN A 218 11.46 2.25 13.97
CA ASN A 218 12.85 2.48 14.36
C ASN A 218 13.05 3.77 15.16
N LYS A 219 12.31 4.83 14.82
CA LYS A 219 12.27 6.07 15.61
C LYS A 219 11.60 5.85 16.96
N ALA A 220 10.49 5.12 16.98
CA ALA A 220 9.72 4.80 18.17
C ALA A 220 10.51 3.96 19.19
N SER A 221 11.29 3.00 18.72
CA SER A 221 12.17 2.16 19.53
C SER A 221 13.41 2.89 20.04
N GLY A 222 13.57 4.18 19.74
CA GLY A 222 14.68 4.99 20.20
C GLY A 222 16.04 4.51 19.66
N VAL A 223 16.09 3.99 18.42
CA VAL A 223 17.34 3.54 17.74
C VAL A 223 17.97 4.66 16.90
N TYR A 224 17.19 5.69 16.55
CA TYR A 224 17.67 6.89 15.86
C TYR A 224 17.39 8.15 16.69
N GLY A 225 18.45 8.76 17.24
CA GLY A 225 18.42 10.13 17.76
C GLY A 225 18.37 11.16 16.63
N SER A 226 17.93 12.39 16.91
CA SER A 226 17.70 13.46 15.92
C SER A 226 18.95 13.96 15.17
N SER A 227 20.11 13.32 15.37
CA SER A 227 21.42 13.71 14.84
C SER A 227 22.16 12.57 14.14
N ALA A 228 21.46 11.53 13.65
CA ALA A 228 22.09 10.39 12.94
C ALA A 228 23.21 9.70 13.75
N THR A 229 23.13 9.72 15.08
CA THR A 229 23.93 8.88 15.95
C THR A 229 23.09 7.70 16.41
N TYR A 230 23.64 6.49 16.28
CA TYR A 230 23.08 5.28 16.89
C TYR A 230 22.91 5.56 18.39
N THR A 231 21.68 5.57 18.87
CA THR A 231 21.39 5.73 20.28
C THR A 231 21.73 4.43 20.98
N ALA A 232 22.78 4.48 21.81
CA ALA A 232 23.30 3.37 22.62
C ALA A 232 22.34 2.91 23.74
N SER A 233 21.03 3.17 23.63
CA SER A 233 20.03 2.84 24.65
C SER A 233 19.54 1.39 24.60
N LEU A 234 20.15 0.52 23.78
CA LEU A 234 19.91 -0.93 23.81
C LEU A 234 20.68 -1.67 24.93
N PHE A 235 21.45 -0.97 25.77
CA PHE A 235 22.12 -1.56 26.94
C PHE A 235 21.49 -1.18 28.28
N SER A 236 20.18 -0.93 28.32
CA SER A 236 19.45 -0.81 29.59
C SER A 236 18.39 -1.89 29.66
N ASN A 237 18.83 -3.11 29.93
CA ASN A 237 18.05 -4.17 30.57
C ASN A 237 19.02 -5.24 31.10
N GLY A 238 19.11 -5.35 32.43
CA GLY A 238 19.51 -6.58 33.11
C GLY A 238 20.87 -6.55 33.79
N ASP A 239 20.86 -6.21 35.07
CA ASP A 239 21.51 -6.95 36.16
C ASP A 239 22.36 -8.19 35.77
N ILE A 240 23.65 -8.01 35.47
CA ILE A 240 24.62 -9.13 35.39
C ILE A 240 25.92 -8.88 36.18
N TRP A 241 26.02 -7.80 36.94
CA TRP A 241 27.26 -7.41 37.64
C TRP A 241 27.16 -7.38 39.16
N ASN A 242 26.32 -8.23 39.78
CA ASN A 242 26.27 -8.36 41.25
C ASN A 242 26.47 -9.80 41.78
N SER A 243 27.18 -10.66 41.05
CA SER A 243 27.51 -12.02 41.54
C SER A 243 28.99 -12.39 41.39
N PHE A 244 29.89 -11.45 41.69
CA PHE A 244 31.29 -11.76 42.01
C PHE A 244 31.78 -10.82 43.12
N ILE A 245 31.35 -11.12 44.35
CA ILE A 245 32.12 -10.90 45.58
C ILE A 245 32.59 -12.27 46.04
#